data_AF-R9LXB5-F1
#
_entry.id   AF-R9LXB5-F1
#
_cell.length_a   1.000
_cell.length_b   1.000
_cell.length_c   1.000
_cell.angle_alpha   90.00
_cell.angle_beta   90.00
_cell.angle_gamma   90.00
#
_symmetry.space_group_name_H-M   'P 1'
#
loop_
_entity.id
_entity.type
_entity.pdbx_description
1 polymer ?
#
loop_
_entity_poly.entity_id
_entity_poly.type
_entity_poly.pdbx_seq_one_letter_code
_entity_poly.pdbx_strand_id
1 'polypeptide(L)'
;MRQSETQRRLDAILARHGVQPVGSGYIDCICPPEEAKALLEEVQSAGISVSDYSLWQYVPSPEETGRGMGGPCCRYWAGWYSEMDVLRSWQGVAELETFLNTAKERLQCALSPGFWLTVPEPWQYLP
;
A
#
# COMPACT_ATOMS: atom_id res chain seq x y z
N MET A 1 -20.44 -12.09 7.85
CA MET A 1 -21.02 -11.25 6.78
C MET A 1 -20.66 -11.86 5.44
N ARG A 2 -21.53 -11.79 4.43
CA ARG A 2 -21.16 -12.16 3.05
C ARG A 2 -20.44 -10.96 2.43
N GLN A 3 -19.26 -11.15 1.86
CA GLN A 3 -18.57 -10.10 1.12
C GLN A 3 -19.42 -9.66 -0.08
N SER A 4 -19.43 -8.35 -0.35
CA SER A 4 -20.06 -7.79 -1.55
C SER A 4 -19.26 -8.16 -2.80
N GLU A 5 -19.85 -8.02 -3.99
CA GLU A 5 -19.13 -8.23 -5.24
C GLU A 5 -18.00 -7.20 -5.43
N THR A 6 -18.26 -5.95 -5.04
CA THR A 6 -17.26 -4.88 -5.06
C THR A 6 -16.08 -5.19 -4.14
N GLN A 7 -16.35 -5.73 -2.94
CA GLN A 7 -15.30 -6.14 -2.01
C GLN A 7 -14.44 -7.26 -2.61
N ARG A 8 -15.06 -8.33 -3.14
CA ARG A 8 -14.33 -9.41 -3.82
C ARG A 8 -13.47 -8.91 -4.98
N ARG A 9 -14.01 -7.96 -5.75
CA ARG A 9 -13.27 -7.36 -6.86
C ARG A 9 -12.07 -6.57 -6.37
N LEU A 10 -12.22 -5.79 -5.30
CA LEU A 10 -11.11 -5.06 -4.69
C LEU A 10 -10.05 -6.02 -4.15
N ASP A 11 -10.44 -7.06 -3.41
CA ASP A 11 -9.53 -8.09 -2.90
C ASP A 11 -8.72 -8.75 -4.03
N ALA A 12 -9.37 -9.05 -5.16
CA ALA A 12 -8.72 -9.61 -6.34
C ALA A 12 -7.76 -8.64 -7.03
N ILE A 13 -8.05 -7.34 -7.04
CA ILE A 13 -7.14 -6.30 -7.53
C ILE A 13 -5.89 -6.25 -6.64
N LEU A 14 -6.08 -6.16 -5.31
CA LEU A 14 -4.96 -6.12 -4.36
C LEU A 14 -4.04 -7.34 -4.49
N ALA A 15 -4.63 -8.54 -4.57
CA ALA A 15 -3.87 -9.78 -4.72
C ALA A 15 -3.04 -9.83 -6.00
N ARG A 16 -3.60 -9.33 -7.11
CA ARG A 16 -2.93 -9.31 -8.42
C ARG A 16 -1.71 -8.40 -8.43
N HIS A 17 -1.81 -7.25 -7.77
CA HIS A 17 -0.71 -6.27 -7.67
C HIS A 17 0.21 -6.52 -6.47
N GLY A 18 0.11 -7.67 -5.79
CA GLY A 18 0.98 -8.00 -4.66
C GLY A 18 0.84 -7.03 -3.48
N VAL A 19 -0.34 -6.44 -3.30
CA VAL A 19 -0.58 -5.42 -2.27
C VAL A 19 -0.83 -6.07 -0.92
N GLN A 20 -0.14 -5.57 0.10
CA GLN A 20 -0.20 -6.02 1.48
C GLN A 20 -1.03 -5.03 2.32
N PRO A 21 -2.30 -5.32 2.62
CA PRO A 21 -3.05 -4.55 3.62
C PRO A 21 -2.46 -4.70 5.01
N VAL A 22 -2.43 -3.59 5.75
CA VAL A 22 -2.07 -3.57 7.17
C VAL A 22 -3.36 -3.63 8.01
N GLY A 23 -3.37 -4.48 9.03
CA GLY A 23 -4.54 -4.65 9.89
C GLY A 23 -5.69 -5.41 9.20
N SER A 24 -6.93 -4.99 9.48
CA SER A 24 -8.16 -5.70 9.11
C SER A 24 -9.03 -4.98 8.08
N GLY A 25 -8.53 -3.91 7.45
CA GLY A 25 -9.29 -3.10 6.49
C GLY A 25 -8.52 -2.81 5.21
N TYR A 26 -8.97 -1.77 4.50
CA TYR A 26 -8.36 -1.27 3.26
C TYR A 26 -7.58 0.03 3.49
N ILE A 27 -7.14 0.23 4.73
CA ILE A 27 -6.21 1.28 5.08
C ILE A 27 -4.80 0.74 4.90
N ASP A 28 -3.91 1.63 4.48
CA ASP A 28 -2.48 1.34 4.45
C ASP A 28 -2.14 0.06 3.65
N CYS A 29 -2.66 0.01 2.42
CA CYS A 29 -2.45 -1.08 1.48
C CYS A 29 -1.08 -0.93 0.82
N ILE A 30 -0.05 -1.56 1.39
CA ILE A 30 1.35 -1.45 0.97
C ILE A 30 1.54 -2.06 -0.41
N CYS A 31 1.95 -1.22 -1.37
CA CYS A 31 2.02 -1.55 -2.78
C CYS A 31 3.50 -1.62 -3.24
N PRO A 32 3.85 -2.60 -4.10
CA PRO A 32 5.12 -2.56 -4.82
C PRO A 32 5.19 -1.26 -5.64
N PRO A 33 6.29 -0.48 -5.58
CA PRO A 33 6.35 0.81 -6.26
C PRO A 33 6.16 0.70 -7.78
N GLU A 34 6.59 -0.41 -8.38
CA GLU A 34 6.40 -0.72 -9.79
C GLU A 34 4.94 -0.98 -10.18
N GLU A 35 4.11 -1.45 -9.24
CA GLU A 35 2.69 -1.73 -9.45
C GLU A 35 1.78 -0.55 -9.11
N ALA A 36 2.30 0.48 -8.41
CA ALA A 36 1.51 1.57 -7.85
C ALA A 36 0.61 2.25 -8.89
N LYS A 37 1.13 2.56 -10.07
CA LYS A 37 0.34 3.21 -11.12
C LYS A 37 -0.79 2.31 -11.62
N ALA A 38 -0.50 1.05 -11.93
CA ALA A 38 -1.49 0.11 -12.45
C ALA A 38 -2.58 -0.19 -11.41
N LEU A 39 -2.18 -0.38 -10.14
CA LEU A 39 -3.10 -0.53 -9.03
C LEU A 39 -4.07 0.65 -8.93
N LEU A 40 -3.53 1.88 -8.94
CA LEU A 40 -4.33 3.11 -8.79
C LEU A 40 -5.35 3.26 -9.92
N GLU A 41 -4.97 2.96 -11.16
CA GLU A 41 -5.88 2.93 -12.30
C GLU A 41 -7.00 1.90 -12.10
N GLU A 42 -6.65 0.67 -11.68
CA GLU A 42 -7.64 -0.40 -11.47
C GLU A 42 -8.62 -0.08 -10.32
N VAL A 43 -8.14 0.36 -9.15
CA VAL A 43 -9.02 0.67 -8.00
C VAL A 43 -9.92 1.87 -8.27
N GLN A 44 -9.42 2.90 -8.94
CA GLN A 44 -10.22 4.06 -9.34
C GLN A 44 -11.28 3.67 -10.38
N SER A 45 -10.94 2.80 -11.35
CA SER A 45 -11.91 2.26 -12.31
C SER A 45 -13.00 1.40 -11.67
N ALA A 46 -12.71 0.81 -10.50
CA ALA A 46 -13.66 0.06 -9.68
C ALA A 46 -14.54 0.97 -8.79
N GLY A 47 -14.37 2.30 -8.85
CA GLY A 47 -15.12 3.27 -8.05
C GLY A 47 -14.60 3.44 -6.62
N ILE A 48 -13.37 2.99 -6.34
CA ILE A 48 -12.71 3.15 -5.04
C ILE A 48 -11.78 4.36 -5.09
N SER A 49 -11.93 5.27 -4.13
CA SER A 49 -11.06 6.45 -4.03
C SER A 49 -9.90 6.22 -3.07
N VAL A 50 -8.83 6.99 -3.26
CA VAL A 50 -7.67 7.04 -2.34
C VAL A 50 -7.73 8.36 -1.59
N SER A 51 -7.65 8.32 -0.26
CA SER A 51 -7.64 9.54 0.56
C SER A 51 -6.22 10.01 0.84
N ASP A 52 -5.34 9.07 1.17
CA ASP A 52 -3.99 9.32 1.66
C ASP A 52 -3.06 8.18 1.23
N TYR A 53 -1.76 8.41 1.40
CA TYR A 53 -0.75 7.37 1.29
C TYR A 53 0.32 7.53 2.37
N SER A 54 0.80 6.40 2.85
CA SER A 54 1.95 6.26 3.75
C SER A 54 3.20 5.86 2.98
N LEU A 55 4.35 5.87 3.65
CA LEU A 55 5.62 5.42 3.08
C LEU A 55 6.22 4.27 3.89
N TRP A 56 6.61 3.22 3.17
CA TRP A 56 7.20 2.01 3.74
C TRP A 56 8.55 1.72 3.09
N GLN A 57 9.45 1.13 3.84
CA GLN A 57 10.66 0.50 3.31
C GLN A 57 10.47 -1.01 3.27
N TYR A 58 10.87 -1.63 2.16
CA TYR A 58 11.00 -3.09 2.09
C TYR A 58 12.40 -3.51 2.55
N VAL A 59 12.48 -4.51 3.44
CA VAL A 59 13.72 -5.08 3.97
C VAL A 59 13.68 -6.61 3.94
N PRO A 60 14.82 -7.29 3.76
CA PRO A 60 14.85 -8.75 3.64
C PRO A 60 14.60 -9.46 4.98
N SER A 61 14.90 -8.82 6.11
CA SER A 61 14.72 -9.38 7.45
C SER A 61 14.09 -8.37 8.42
N PRO A 62 13.39 -8.84 9.47
CA PRO A 62 12.74 -7.95 10.44
C PRO A 62 13.75 -7.17 11.29
N GLU A 63 14.98 -7.66 11.46
CA GLU A 63 16.03 -6.95 12.19
C GLU A 63 16.51 -5.69 11.45
N GLU A 64 16.32 -5.65 10.13
CA GLU A 64 16.66 -4.51 9.28
C GLU A 64 15.58 -3.41 9.28
N THR A 65 14.45 -3.59 9.96
CA THR A 65 13.41 -2.55 10.11
C THR A 65 13.84 -1.41 11.03
N GLY A 66 15.05 -1.44 11.59
CA GLY A 66 15.54 -0.44 12.56
C GLY A 66 15.63 1.00 12.03
N ARG A 67 15.39 1.24 10.74
CA ARG A 67 15.24 2.58 10.16
C ARG A 67 13.84 3.17 10.30
N GLY A 68 12.83 2.35 10.58
CA GLY A 68 11.44 2.76 10.73
C GLY A 68 10.80 2.17 11.99
N MET A 69 9.46 2.08 11.98
CA MET A 69 8.68 1.70 13.16
C MET A 69 8.32 0.20 13.21
N GLY A 70 8.91 -0.61 12.32
CA GLY A 70 8.49 -2.00 12.10
C GLY A 70 7.28 -2.11 11.16
N GLY A 71 6.77 -3.32 10.97
CA GLY A 71 5.66 -3.57 10.06
C GLY A 71 5.41 -5.05 9.77
N PRO A 72 4.48 -5.37 8.85
CA PRO A 72 4.13 -6.74 8.54
C PRO A 72 5.19 -7.44 7.68
N CYS A 73 5.25 -8.77 7.82
CA CYS A 73 5.86 -9.62 6.81
C CYS A 73 5.06 -9.53 5.50
N CYS A 74 5.74 -9.42 4.37
CA CYS A 74 5.09 -9.40 3.06
C CYS A 74 4.49 -10.78 2.75
N ARG A 75 3.21 -10.81 2.36
CA ARG A 75 2.52 -12.05 1.99
C ARG A 75 2.96 -12.64 0.64
N TYR A 76 3.50 -11.83 -0.26
CA TYR A 76 3.76 -12.23 -1.64
C TYR A 76 5.23 -12.60 -1.89
N TRP A 77 6.16 -12.06 -1.12
CA TRP A 77 7.59 -12.31 -1.27
C TRP A 77 8.30 -12.35 0.08
N ALA A 78 9.47 -13.00 0.14
CA ALA A 78 10.24 -13.12 1.36
C ALA A 78 10.84 -11.78 1.80
N GLY A 79 10.24 -11.13 2.80
CA GLY A 79 10.74 -9.89 3.39
C GLY A 79 9.70 -9.21 4.27
N TRP A 80 10.05 -8.05 4.79
CA TRP A 80 9.26 -7.27 5.74
C TRP A 80 9.12 -5.84 5.27
N TYR A 81 8.05 -5.19 5.71
CA TYR A 81 7.89 -3.75 5.57
C TYR A 81 8.21 -3.04 6.89
N SER A 82 8.79 -1.85 6.77
CA SER A 82 9.05 -0.95 7.89
C SER A 82 8.44 0.42 7.61
N GLU A 83 7.56 0.89 8.48
CA GLU A 83 6.89 2.19 8.31
C GLU A 83 7.89 3.34 8.48
N MET A 84 7.80 4.36 7.62
CA MET A 84 8.77 5.47 7.58
C MET A 84 8.24 6.77 8.22
N ASP A 85 7.19 6.70 9.06
CA ASP A 85 6.54 7.84 9.73
C ASP A 85 6.17 8.98 8.76
N VAL A 86 5.52 8.60 7.65
CA VAL A 86 5.01 9.54 6.64
C VAL A 86 3.57 9.18 6.35
N LEU A 87 2.71 10.19 6.42
CA LEU A 87 1.34 10.16 5.89
C LEU A 87 1.11 11.43 5.07
N ARG A 88 0.60 11.28 3.85
CA ARG A 88 0.34 12.37 2.93
C ARG A 88 -1.02 12.21 2.27
N SER A 89 -1.75 13.31 2.11
CA SER A 89 -3.01 13.28 1.37
C SER A 89 -2.79 13.05 -0.12
N TRP A 90 -3.67 12.27 -0.72
CA TRP A 90 -3.62 11.91 -2.13
C TRP A 90 -3.83 13.12 -3.03
N GLN A 91 -2.86 13.39 -3.93
CA GLN A 91 -2.92 14.49 -4.90
C GLN A 91 -2.81 14.03 -6.37
N GLY A 92 -2.72 12.72 -6.60
CA GLY A 92 -2.56 12.13 -7.93
C GLY A 92 -1.21 11.46 -8.15
N VAL A 93 -1.13 10.66 -9.21
CA VAL A 93 0.04 9.81 -9.53
C VAL A 93 1.32 10.64 -9.72
N ALA A 94 1.23 11.80 -10.38
CA ALA A 94 2.41 12.63 -10.63
C ALA A 94 3.07 13.17 -9.35
N GLU A 95 2.27 13.50 -8.32
CA GLU A 95 2.78 13.93 -7.01
C GLU A 95 3.43 12.75 -6.29
N LEU A 96 2.76 11.59 -6.28
CA LEU A 96 3.30 10.36 -5.71
C LEU A 96 4.66 10.00 -6.33
N GLU A 97 4.77 9.97 -7.67
CA GLU A 97 6.02 9.64 -8.37
C GLU A 97 7.15 10.61 -8.01
N THR A 98 6.83 11.91 -7.98
CA THR A 98 7.79 12.96 -7.57
C THR A 98 8.28 12.74 -6.15
N PHE A 99 7.35 12.44 -5.23
CA PHE A 99 7.66 12.19 -3.83
C PHE A 99 8.50 10.92 -3.64
N LEU A 100 8.11 9.80 -4.25
CA LEU A 100 8.84 8.53 -4.16
C LEU A 100 10.27 8.66 -4.70
N ASN A 101 10.46 9.35 -5.82
CA ASN A 101 11.80 9.60 -6.38
C ASN A 101 12.66 10.43 -5.42
N THR A 102 12.12 11.54 -4.91
CA THR A 102 12.83 12.41 -3.96
C THR A 102 13.17 11.66 -2.66
N ALA A 103 12.23 10.87 -2.14
CA ALA A 103 12.42 10.10 -0.92
C ALA A 103 13.46 8.99 -1.11
N LYS A 104 13.45 8.31 -2.26
CA LYS A 104 14.42 7.28 -2.63
C LYS A 104 15.84 7.84 -2.71
N GLU A 105 16.02 9.02 -3.31
CA GLU A 105 17.31 9.71 -3.36
C GLU A 105 17.81 10.08 -1.96
N ARG A 106 16.92 10.59 -1.10
CA ARG A 106 17.26 11.00 0.26
C ARG A 106 17.60 9.84 1.19
N LEU A 107 16.82 8.75 1.12
CA LEU A 107 16.88 7.64 2.06
C LEU A 107 17.77 6.48 1.58
N GLN A 108 18.07 6.46 0.28
CA GLN A 108 18.90 5.43 -0.38
C GLN A 108 18.39 4.01 -0.13
N CYS A 109 17.06 3.80 -0.17
CA CYS A 109 16.43 2.50 0.05
C CYS A 109 15.25 2.27 -0.92
N ALA A 110 14.80 1.02 -0.99
CA ALA A 110 13.58 0.65 -1.70
C ALA A 110 12.35 1.10 -0.90
N LEU A 111 11.48 1.87 -1.55
CA LEU A 111 10.30 2.46 -0.92
C LEU A 111 9.02 1.96 -1.59
N SER A 112 8.02 1.66 -0.76
CA SER A 112 6.69 1.20 -1.15
C SER A 112 5.65 2.18 -0.59
N PRO A 113 4.74 2.72 -1.42
CA PRO A 113 3.61 3.49 -0.91
C PRO A 113 2.56 2.57 -0.28
N GLY A 114 1.96 2.98 0.84
CA GLY A 114 0.77 2.33 1.41
C GLY A 114 -0.48 3.15 1.17
N PHE A 115 -1.43 2.65 0.39
CA PHE A 115 -2.61 3.43 0.00
C PHE A 115 -3.76 3.29 0.98
N TRP A 116 -4.35 4.42 1.36
CA TRP A 116 -5.54 4.47 2.19
C TRP A 116 -6.77 4.55 1.29
N LEU A 117 -7.45 3.40 1.12
CA LEU A 117 -8.59 3.27 0.23
C LEU A 117 -9.89 3.60 0.98
N THR A 118 -10.69 4.47 0.39
CA THR A 118 -12.04 4.76 0.88
C THR A 118 -13.01 3.76 0.28
N VAL A 119 -13.48 2.83 1.11
CA VAL A 119 -14.46 1.82 0.71
C VAL A 119 -15.89 2.26 1.08
N PRO A 120 -16.92 1.88 0.30
CA PRO A 120 -18.32 2.29 0.51
C PRO A 120 -18.94 1.86 1.85
N GLU A 121 -18.41 0.79 2.45
CA GLU A 121 -18.87 0.22 3.71
C GLU A 121 -17.64 -0.18 4.53
N PRO A 122 -17.74 -0.34 5.86
CA PRO A 122 -16.62 -0.74 6.73
C PRO A 122 -16.29 -2.23 6.55
N TRP A 123 -15.87 -2.60 5.35
CA TRP A 123 -15.47 -3.94 4.99
C TRP A 123 -14.22 -4.36 5.77
N GLN A 124 -14.20 -5.63 6.16
CA GLN A 124 -13.00 -6.25 6.70
C GLN A 124 -12.26 -6.96 5.58
N TYR A 125 -10.97 -6.67 5.44
CA TYR A 125 -10.09 -7.45 4.59
C TYR A 125 -9.85 -8.81 5.26
N LEU A 126 -10.36 -9.87 4.61
CA LEU A 126 -10.19 -11.24 5.05
C LEU A 126 -9.16 -11.89 4.10
N PRO A 127 -7.96 -12.26 4.60
CA PRO A 127 -6.91 -12.90 3.82
C PRO A 127 -7.35 -14.19 3.12
#